data_AF-A0A9N8EX03-F1
#
_entry.id   AF-A0A9N8EX03-F1
#
_cell.length_a   1.000
_cell.length_b   1.000
_cell.length_c   1.000
_cell.angle_alpha   90.00
_cell.angle_beta   90.00
_cell.angle_gamma   90.00
#
_symmetry.space_group_name_H-M   'P 1'
#
loop_
_entity.id
_entity.type
_entity.pdbx_description
1 polymer ?
#
loop_
_entity_poly.entity_id
_entity_poly.type
_entity_poly.pdbx_seq_one_letter_code
_entity_poly.pdbx_strand_id
1 'polypeptide(L)'
;MNNKCYFVLAKDDAPVRAGQVLKGQLVIPVSQTTNLLQCGGRPLSASTLDSGRLQVYLEGKEFTKIHETGPAHNPHTKQYDCQFLNLQLKGLRTTTNSDDVLKIPIELRIPSGVPSSMDVTLKVPSNGRIKEQAVICYTLSAILDGTVEARHTVHVLAKTQPTRIVPAIVPPISPDITSFSVANQGDMTVAAKIMDTLVVPGQKVKVRIAVVNDSTAALQSVDIALIQRTDYSKFPLQEQRHIESLNTTLATTTFLCDASNNNDTLADRDILKQSFNSKQRRQEDNHQRVLHELLCKKVDKEHEEGVTVLNCTIEIPPATGVADTRCGTLIQVTHHVSIQLNTKVFFTNPGFKFPIKIVQGAIPTSYQEEKLAEEIPNCPPLLDDNQQSEKAMLEDLITKVMSQSTDDLHIIEERLPQPKWNRIFAALTPYDFGRLLEQVHLEVNLIPVATLLASRLTQELFSCSHIVAGLPHTTTATRCTFVEQLLPYCHDLQDNYTLITKNTLLLSQWERLAIEPAVQEALEHAKKSKAPLHHLLGKMRQLVTAD
;
A
#
# COMPACT_ATOMS: atom_id res chain seq x y z
N MET A 1 -12.89 -14.00 45.29
CA MET A 1 -12.21 -13.92 43.98
C MET A 1 -13.13 -14.55 42.95
N ASN A 2 -13.17 -14.03 41.72
CA ASN A 2 -13.95 -14.67 40.66
C ASN A 2 -13.29 -16.02 40.31
N ASN A 3 -13.99 -17.14 40.49
CA ASN A 3 -13.53 -18.49 40.12
C ASN A 3 -13.57 -18.70 38.60
N LYS A 4 -13.08 -17.72 37.84
CA LYS A 4 -13.05 -17.72 36.37
C LYS A 4 -11.60 -17.72 35.92
N CYS A 5 -11.35 -18.43 34.83
CA CYS A 5 -10.06 -18.51 34.19
C CYS A 5 -9.78 -17.15 33.51
N TYR A 6 -8.57 -16.59 33.62
CA TYR A 6 -8.26 -15.25 33.11
C TYR A 6 -6.83 -15.12 32.61
N PHE A 7 -6.59 -14.18 31.70
CA PHE A 7 -5.26 -13.88 31.16
C PHE A 7 -4.59 -12.77 31.98
N VAL A 8 -3.29 -12.89 32.19
CA VAL A 8 -2.39 -11.86 32.74
C VAL A 8 -1.27 -11.66 31.73
N LEU A 9 -1.23 -10.51 31.05
CA LEU A 9 -0.22 -10.20 30.04
C LEU A 9 0.93 -9.42 30.69
N ALA A 10 2.14 -9.56 30.16
CA ALA A 10 3.32 -8.88 30.71
C ALA A 10 3.23 -7.34 30.63
N LYS A 11 2.33 -6.83 29.79
CA LYS A 11 2.02 -5.40 29.64
C LYS A 11 0.51 -5.25 29.40
N ASP A 12 -0.28 -5.40 30.45
CA ASP A 12 -1.74 -5.54 30.37
C ASP A 12 -2.46 -4.44 29.54
N ASP A 13 -1.87 -3.24 29.38
CA ASP A 13 -2.45 -2.16 28.56
C ASP A 13 -1.60 -1.72 27.36
N ALA A 14 -0.39 -2.26 27.19
CA ALA A 14 0.47 -1.80 26.12
C ALA A 14 0.14 -2.54 24.81
N PRO A 15 -0.03 -1.81 23.70
CA PRO A 15 -0.24 -2.46 22.42
C PRO A 15 0.97 -3.32 22.02
N VAL A 16 0.70 -4.48 21.42
CA VAL A 16 1.74 -5.40 20.93
C VAL A 16 1.93 -5.17 19.44
N ARG A 17 3.18 -5.03 18.98
CA ARG A 17 3.44 -4.82 17.56
C ARG A 17 3.49 -6.14 16.79
N ALA A 18 2.95 -6.16 15.58
CA ALA A 18 3.09 -7.27 14.64
C ALA A 18 4.57 -7.63 14.44
N GLY A 19 4.90 -8.91 14.51
CA GLY A 19 6.27 -9.44 14.55
C GLY A 19 6.82 -9.67 15.96
N GLN A 20 6.23 -9.08 17.00
CA GLN A 20 6.66 -9.27 18.39
C GLN A 20 6.05 -10.52 19.02
N VAL A 21 6.64 -10.93 20.16
CA VAL A 21 6.12 -12.02 20.99
C VAL A 21 5.19 -11.44 22.04
N LEU A 22 3.92 -11.82 21.97
CA LEU A 22 2.94 -11.64 23.04
C LEU A 22 3.31 -12.56 24.19
N LYS A 23 3.62 -11.98 25.36
CA LYS A 23 3.99 -12.71 26.58
C LYS A 23 2.94 -12.52 27.65
N GLY A 24 2.60 -13.59 28.35
CA GLY A 24 1.64 -13.57 29.45
C GLY A 24 1.48 -14.93 30.11
N GLN A 25 0.41 -15.09 30.87
CA GLN A 25 0.03 -16.32 31.52
C GLN A 25 -1.49 -16.47 31.50
N LEU A 26 -1.99 -17.69 31.30
CA LEU A 26 -3.36 -18.06 31.62
C LEU A 26 -3.38 -18.53 33.08
N VAL A 27 -4.27 -17.95 33.87
CA VAL A 27 -4.44 -18.22 35.28
C VAL A 27 -5.73 -19.01 35.48
N ILE A 28 -5.62 -20.21 36.05
CA ILE A 28 -6.73 -21.10 36.35
C ILE A 28 -6.81 -21.30 37.87
N PRO A 29 -7.88 -20.84 38.54
CA PRO A 29 -8.07 -21.05 39.98
C PRO A 29 -8.20 -22.55 40.32
N VAL A 30 -7.54 -22.98 41.39
CA VAL A 30 -7.68 -24.32 41.96
C VAL A 30 -8.54 -24.23 43.23
N SER A 31 -9.48 -25.16 43.38
CA SER A 31 -10.27 -25.26 44.61
C SER A 31 -9.47 -25.92 45.72
N GLN A 32 -9.18 -25.17 46.80
CA GLN A 32 -8.51 -25.70 48.00
C GLN A 32 -9.19 -26.95 48.59
N THR A 33 -10.52 -27.02 48.52
CA THR A 33 -11.29 -28.11 49.14
C THR A 33 -11.26 -29.41 48.35
N THR A 34 -11.09 -29.33 47.03
CA THR A 34 -11.18 -30.51 46.15
C THR A 34 -9.87 -30.82 45.42
N ASN A 35 -8.91 -29.88 45.42
CA ASN A 35 -7.75 -29.89 44.53
C ASN A 35 -8.12 -30.01 43.04
N LEU A 36 -9.36 -29.66 42.68
CA LEU A 36 -9.85 -29.65 41.31
C LEU A 36 -9.82 -28.21 40.77
N LEU A 37 -9.51 -28.08 39.49
CA LEU A 37 -9.55 -26.82 38.77
C LEU A 37 -10.98 -26.34 38.67
N GLN A 38 -11.23 -25.05 38.94
CA GLN A 38 -12.53 -24.43 38.71
C GLN A 38 -12.48 -23.60 37.42
N CYS A 39 -12.96 -24.18 36.32
CA CYS A 39 -13.29 -23.44 35.10
C CYS A 39 -14.81 -23.61 34.84
N GLY A 40 -15.51 -22.51 34.56
CA GLY A 40 -16.94 -22.54 34.24
C GLY A 40 -17.88 -23.14 35.31
N GLY A 41 -17.44 -23.21 36.58
CA GLY A 41 -18.20 -23.86 37.66
C GLY A 41 -18.18 -25.39 37.62
N ARG A 42 -17.38 -26.01 36.74
CA ARG A 42 -17.18 -27.46 36.69
C ARG A 42 -15.84 -27.81 37.33
N PRO A 43 -15.79 -28.76 38.28
CA PRO A 43 -14.53 -29.24 38.81
C PRO A 43 -13.83 -30.13 37.78
N LEU A 44 -12.56 -29.84 37.48
CA LEU A 44 -11.76 -30.58 36.51
C LEU A 44 -10.48 -31.11 37.16
N SER A 45 -10.10 -32.34 36.80
CA SER A 45 -8.80 -32.92 37.17
C SER A 45 -7.65 -32.19 36.47
N ALA A 46 -6.50 -32.04 37.12
CA ALA A 46 -5.29 -31.51 36.50
C ALA A 46 -4.87 -32.32 35.26
N SER A 47 -5.07 -33.64 35.27
CA SER A 47 -4.79 -34.53 34.13
C SER A 47 -5.59 -34.22 32.87
N THR A 48 -6.72 -33.50 33.01
CA THR A 48 -7.54 -33.08 31.87
C THR A 48 -6.79 -32.07 30.99
N LEU A 49 -5.87 -31.29 31.56
CA LEU A 49 -5.08 -30.29 30.82
C LEU A 49 -4.07 -30.92 29.86
N ASP A 50 -3.46 -32.04 30.26
CA ASP A 50 -2.42 -32.72 29.47
C ASP A 50 -3.00 -33.45 28.24
N SER A 51 -4.33 -33.68 28.22
CA SER A 51 -5.01 -34.39 27.14
C SER A 51 -5.30 -33.54 25.88
N GLY A 52 -4.76 -32.32 25.81
CA GLY A 52 -4.98 -31.41 24.68
C GLY A 52 -6.38 -30.77 24.63
N ARG A 53 -7.17 -30.96 25.70
CA ARG A 53 -8.52 -30.37 25.85
C ARG A 53 -8.48 -28.87 26.12
N LEU A 54 -7.41 -28.37 26.72
CA LEU A 54 -7.15 -26.94 26.83
C LEU A 54 -6.49 -26.45 25.54
N GLN A 55 -7.14 -25.51 24.86
CA GLN A 55 -6.62 -24.84 23.68
C GLN A 55 -6.56 -23.35 23.94
N VAL A 56 -5.38 -22.76 23.73
CA VAL A 56 -5.22 -21.30 23.75
C VAL A 56 -4.92 -20.87 22.33
N TYR A 57 -5.69 -19.92 21.81
CA TYR A 57 -5.42 -19.36 20.48
C TYR A 57 -5.64 -17.85 20.44
N LEU A 58 -4.88 -17.20 19.57
CA LEU A 58 -5.05 -15.81 19.19
C LEU A 58 -5.77 -15.77 17.84
N GLU A 59 -6.96 -15.19 17.85
CA GLU A 59 -7.77 -14.98 16.66
C GLU A 59 -7.72 -13.52 16.23
N GLY A 60 -7.55 -13.25 14.93
CA GLY A 60 -7.68 -11.92 14.33
C GLY A 60 -8.84 -11.91 13.34
N LYS A 61 -9.77 -10.98 13.54
CA LYS A 61 -11.02 -10.85 12.77
C LYS A 61 -11.22 -9.43 12.28
N GLU A 62 -11.66 -9.33 11.03
CA GLU A 62 -12.36 -8.14 10.52
C GLU A 62 -13.84 -8.38 10.70
N PHE A 63 -14.59 -7.38 11.16
CA PHE A 63 -16.03 -7.45 11.05
C PHE A 63 -16.67 -6.08 10.84
N THR A 64 -17.80 -6.08 10.17
CA THR A 64 -18.68 -4.92 10.01
C THR A 64 -19.96 -5.17 10.79
N LYS A 65 -20.40 -4.18 11.58
CA LYS A 65 -21.69 -4.20 12.28
C LYS A 65 -22.56 -3.09 11.73
N ILE A 66 -23.81 -3.41 11.42
CA ILE A 66 -24.82 -2.47 10.96
C ILE A 66 -25.96 -2.52 11.97
N HIS A 67 -26.13 -1.44 12.72
CA HIS A 67 -27.25 -1.24 13.61
C HIS A 67 -28.33 -0.45 12.87
N GLU A 68 -29.40 -1.13 12.48
CA GLU A 68 -30.58 -0.55 11.85
C GLU A 68 -31.64 -0.32 12.93
N THR A 69 -32.00 0.94 13.19
CA THR A 69 -33.13 1.28 14.07
C THR A 69 -34.39 1.32 13.21
N GLY A 70 -35.19 0.25 13.27
CA GLY A 70 -36.45 0.16 12.54
C GLY A 70 -37.49 1.20 13.01
N PRO A 71 -38.53 1.50 12.21
CA PRO A 71 -39.60 2.42 12.59
C PRO A 71 -40.38 1.97 13.83
N ALA A 72 -40.32 0.68 14.19
CA ALA A 72 -40.93 0.11 15.39
C ALA A 72 -40.00 0.08 16.62
N HIS A 73 -38.89 0.84 16.63
CA HIS A 73 -37.90 0.88 17.70
C HIS A 73 -37.19 -0.45 18.06
N ASN A 74 -37.38 -1.52 17.28
CA ASN A 74 -36.61 -2.75 17.46
C ASN A 74 -35.27 -2.61 16.72
N PRO A 75 -34.13 -2.49 17.43
CA PRO A 75 -32.83 -2.41 16.80
C PRO A 75 -32.48 -3.78 16.22
N HIS A 76 -32.23 -3.84 14.91
CA HIS A 76 -31.66 -5.00 14.26
C HIS A 76 -30.16 -4.78 14.09
N THR A 77 -29.34 -5.76 14.50
CA THR A 77 -27.89 -5.72 14.31
C THR A 77 -27.51 -6.82 13.33
N LYS A 78 -26.97 -6.43 12.17
CA LYS A 78 -26.33 -7.36 11.25
C LYS A 78 -24.83 -7.29 11.48
N GLN A 79 -24.17 -8.45 11.55
CA GLN A 79 -22.72 -8.54 11.68
C GLN A 79 -22.18 -9.45 10.60
N TYR A 80 -21.12 -9.01 9.93
CA TYR A 80 -20.37 -9.81 8.96
C TYR A 80 -18.93 -9.90 9.42
N ASP A 81 -18.38 -11.10 9.54
CA ASP A 81 -17.02 -11.32 10.01
C ASP A 81 -16.17 -12.12 9.01
N CYS A 82 -14.88 -11.84 9.02
CA CYS A 82 -13.85 -12.54 8.25
C CYS A 82 -12.65 -12.76 9.16
N GLN A 83 -12.36 -14.02 9.43
CA GLN A 83 -11.17 -14.41 10.16
C GLN A 83 -9.95 -14.40 9.22
N PHE A 84 -8.92 -13.64 9.60
CA PHE A 84 -7.67 -13.58 8.83
C PHE A 84 -6.46 -14.11 9.62
N LEU A 85 -6.62 -14.36 10.92
CA LEU A 85 -5.58 -14.92 11.78
C LEU A 85 -6.16 -15.97 12.74
N ASN A 86 -5.47 -17.10 12.85
CA ASN A 86 -5.71 -18.12 13.86
C ASN A 86 -4.38 -18.75 14.31
N LEU A 87 -3.88 -18.38 15.48
CA LEU A 87 -2.63 -18.91 16.03
C LEU A 87 -2.92 -19.73 17.27
N GLN A 88 -2.73 -21.05 17.17
CA GLN A 88 -2.86 -21.94 18.32
C GLN A 88 -1.53 -22.06 19.07
N LEU A 89 -1.56 -21.88 20.38
CA LEU A 89 -0.41 -22.15 21.25
C LEU A 89 -0.23 -23.68 21.36
N LYS A 90 0.96 -24.16 21.00
CA LYS A 90 1.32 -25.59 21.09
C LYS A 90 2.14 -25.85 22.35
N GLY A 91 1.98 -27.04 22.91
CA GLY A 91 2.84 -27.53 24.00
C GLY A 91 2.70 -26.73 25.30
N LEU A 92 1.46 -26.50 25.74
CA LEU A 92 1.18 -25.84 27.02
C LEU A 92 1.86 -26.63 28.14
N ARG A 93 2.83 -25.99 28.82
CA ARG A 93 3.46 -26.55 30.02
C ARG A 93 2.75 -25.95 31.23
N THR A 94 2.35 -26.80 32.16
CA THR A 94 1.76 -26.38 33.41
C THR A 94 2.87 -26.17 34.44
N THR A 95 2.81 -25.05 35.16
CA THR A 95 3.65 -24.85 36.36
C THR A 95 2.71 -24.74 37.55
N THR A 96 2.75 -25.73 38.44
CA THR A 96 2.03 -25.67 39.71
C THR A 96 2.87 -24.90 40.71
N ASN A 97 2.40 -23.73 41.12
CA ASN A 97 2.91 -23.03 42.30
C ASN A 97 2.12 -23.47 43.54
N SER A 98 2.69 -23.24 44.71
CA SER A 98 2.09 -23.50 46.03
C SER A 98 0.79 -22.74 46.35
N ASP A 99 0.34 -21.86 45.45
CA ASP A 99 -0.58 -20.75 45.77
C ASP A 99 -2.01 -20.96 45.24
N ASP A 100 -2.54 -22.19 45.24
CA ASP A 100 -3.92 -22.53 44.81
C ASP A 100 -4.30 -22.07 43.38
N VAL A 101 -3.31 -21.84 42.55
CA VAL A 101 -3.50 -21.30 41.21
C VAL A 101 -2.56 -21.99 40.26
N LEU A 102 -3.13 -22.50 39.18
CA LEU A 102 -2.36 -23.01 38.06
C LEU A 102 -2.05 -21.87 37.08
N LYS A 103 -0.77 -21.71 36.76
CA LYS A 103 -0.29 -20.72 35.80
C LYS A 103 0.25 -21.43 34.56
N ILE A 104 -0.19 -21.00 33.39
CA ILE A 104 0.25 -21.54 32.10
C ILE A 104 0.89 -20.40 31.31
N PRO A 105 2.21 -20.42 31.08
CA PRO A 105 2.88 -19.37 30.33
C PRO A 105 2.41 -19.33 28.87
N ILE A 106 2.26 -18.11 28.36
CA ILE A 106 1.85 -17.80 26.99
C ILE A 106 3.01 -17.05 26.35
N GLU A 107 3.54 -17.62 25.27
CA GLU A 107 4.48 -16.95 24.37
C GLU A 107 4.03 -17.18 22.92
N LEU A 108 3.44 -16.16 22.32
CA LEU A 108 2.88 -16.22 20.96
C LEU A 108 3.53 -15.15 20.08
N ARG A 109 4.23 -15.54 19.01
CA ARG A 109 4.75 -14.58 18.03
C ARG A 109 3.62 -14.15 17.08
N ILE A 110 3.30 -12.86 17.09
CA ILE A 110 2.34 -12.27 16.17
C ILE A 110 3.00 -12.15 14.77
N PRO A 111 2.39 -12.63 13.68
CA PRO A 111 2.96 -12.48 12.34
C PRO A 111 3.13 -11.02 11.97
N SER A 112 4.18 -10.68 11.23
CA SER A 112 4.49 -9.29 10.88
C SER A 112 3.52 -8.63 9.89
N GLY A 113 2.74 -9.43 9.17
CA GLY A 113 1.81 -8.96 8.14
C GLY A 113 0.39 -8.65 8.63
N VAL A 114 0.13 -8.75 9.94
CA VAL A 114 -1.22 -8.50 10.47
C VAL A 114 -1.49 -6.99 10.65
N PRO A 115 -2.71 -6.51 10.39
CA PRO A 115 -3.05 -5.08 10.51
C PRO A 115 -3.12 -4.60 11.97
N SER A 116 -3.10 -3.28 12.19
CA SER A 116 -3.41 -2.71 13.51
C SER A 116 -4.85 -3.01 13.91
N SER A 117 -5.11 -3.07 15.22
CA SER A 117 -6.45 -2.99 15.77
C SER A 117 -7.11 -1.68 15.35
N MET A 118 -8.39 -1.74 15.03
CA MET A 118 -9.15 -0.61 14.50
C MET A 118 -10.58 -0.72 14.99
N ASP A 119 -11.16 0.37 15.45
CA ASP A 119 -12.59 0.49 15.73
C ASP A 119 -13.06 1.84 15.20
N VAL A 120 -13.75 1.80 14.06
CA VAL A 120 -14.33 3.01 13.45
C VAL A 120 -15.84 2.87 13.50
N THR A 121 -16.47 3.77 14.27
CA THR A 121 -17.93 3.93 14.28
C THR A 121 -18.33 5.02 13.29
N LEU A 122 -19.04 4.62 12.24
CA LEU A 122 -19.57 5.47 11.19
C LEU A 122 -20.96 5.96 11.61
N LYS A 123 -21.12 7.28 11.72
CA LYS A 123 -22.44 7.91 11.88
C LYS A 123 -22.95 8.23 10.48
N VAL A 124 -23.96 7.50 10.01
CA VAL A 124 -24.59 7.81 8.72
C VAL A 124 -25.46 9.06 8.89
N PRO A 125 -25.37 10.06 7.99
CA PRO A 125 -26.14 11.31 8.09
C PRO A 125 -27.67 11.13 8.11
N SER A 126 -28.18 9.93 7.78
CA SER A 126 -29.60 9.63 7.73
C SER A 126 -30.22 9.52 9.13
N ASN A 127 -30.76 10.63 9.64
CA ASN A 127 -31.68 10.72 10.80
C ASN A 127 -31.23 9.97 12.08
N GLY A 128 -29.93 9.65 12.22
CA GLY A 128 -29.37 8.86 13.32
C GLY A 128 -29.85 7.39 13.40
N ARG A 129 -30.55 6.87 12.38
CA ARG A 129 -31.17 5.53 12.44
C ARG A 129 -30.22 4.38 12.12
N ILE A 130 -29.15 4.65 11.38
CA ILE A 130 -28.17 3.64 10.98
C ILE A 130 -26.81 3.99 11.60
N LYS A 131 -26.28 3.08 12.41
CA LYS A 131 -24.89 3.15 12.89
C LYS A 131 -24.13 1.98 12.30
N GLU A 132 -23.07 2.27 11.58
CA GLU A 132 -22.21 1.24 11.00
C GLU A 132 -20.87 1.26 11.71
N GLN A 133 -20.28 0.10 11.92
CA GLN A 133 -19.02 -0.04 12.64
C GLN A 133 -18.12 -0.97 11.86
N ALA A 134 -16.90 -0.53 11.57
CA ALA A 134 -15.85 -1.35 10.95
C ALA A 134 -14.78 -1.62 12.00
N VAL A 135 -14.55 -2.90 12.31
CA VAL A 135 -13.68 -3.31 13.42
C VAL A 135 -12.65 -4.33 12.97
N ILE A 136 -11.42 -4.17 13.43
CA ILE A 136 -10.35 -5.17 13.41
C ILE A 136 -10.02 -5.46 14.85
N CYS A 137 -10.26 -6.69 15.30
CA CYS A 137 -9.94 -7.08 16.65
C CYS A 137 -9.07 -8.33 16.70
N TYR A 138 -8.28 -8.42 17.76
CA TYR A 138 -7.54 -9.62 18.10
C TYR A 138 -8.02 -10.11 19.46
N THR A 139 -8.38 -11.38 19.52
CA THR A 139 -8.96 -11.99 20.71
C THR A 139 -8.15 -13.21 21.10
N LEU A 140 -7.53 -13.15 22.27
CA LEU A 140 -6.91 -14.30 22.92
C LEU A 140 -8.01 -15.07 23.66
N SER A 141 -8.21 -16.34 23.30
CA SER A 141 -9.23 -17.19 23.90
C SER A 141 -8.62 -18.46 24.47
N ALA A 142 -9.10 -18.87 25.64
CA ALA A 142 -8.84 -20.20 26.21
C ALA A 142 -10.12 -21.02 26.12
N ILE A 143 -10.06 -22.13 25.40
CA ILE A 143 -11.14 -23.10 25.26
C ILE A 143 -10.78 -24.36 26.02
N LEU A 144 -11.69 -24.84 26.85
CA LEU A 144 -11.57 -26.09 27.58
C LEU A 144 -12.80 -26.95 27.29
N ASP A 145 -12.58 -28.15 26.75
CA ASP A 145 -13.66 -29.07 26.35
C ASP A 145 -14.72 -28.39 25.45
N GLY A 146 -14.25 -27.55 24.51
CA GLY A 146 -15.12 -26.82 23.56
C GLY A 146 -15.83 -25.59 24.13
N THR A 147 -15.65 -25.28 25.42
CA THR A 147 -16.24 -24.10 26.08
C THR A 147 -15.20 -22.99 26.23
N VAL A 148 -15.56 -21.74 25.91
CA VAL A 148 -14.68 -20.58 26.10
C VAL A 148 -14.65 -20.21 27.59
N GLU A 149 -13.52 -20.46 28.24
CA GLU A 149 -13.33 -20.22 29.67
C GLU A 149 -12.77 -18.83 29.97
N ALA A 150 -11.91 -18.33 29.08
CA ALA A 150 -11.31 -17.01 29.20
C ALA A 150 -11.24 -16.33 27.84
N ARG A 151 -11.43 -15.00 27.83
CA ARG A 151 -11.28 -14.17 26.64
C ARG A 151 -10.62 -12.85 27.01
N HIS A 152 -9.66 -12.42 26.21
CA HIS A 152 -8.98 -11.13 26.38
C HIS A 152 -8.73 -10.49 25.02
N THR A 153 -9.05 -9.20 24.89
CA THR A 153 -8.81 -8.44 23.66
C THR A 153 -7.38 -7.95 23.65
N VAL A 154 -6.64 -8.24 22.59
CA VAL A 154 -5.26 -7.77 22.41
C VAL A 154 -5.27 -6.59 21.45
N HIS A 155 -4.72 -5.45 21.87
CA HIS A 155 -4.49 -4.33 20.96
C HIS A 155 -3.20 -4.56 20.18
N VAL A 156 -3.31 -4.73 18.86
CA VAL A 156 -2.16 -4.97 17.98
C VAL A 156 -1.86 -3.72 17.17
N LEU A 157 -0.58 -3.39 17.00
CA LEU A 157 -0.12 -2.38 16.04
C LEU A 157 0.57 -3.08 14.88
N ALA A 158 0.34 -2.62 13.65
CA ALA A 158 1.03 -3.12 12.47
C ALA A 158 2.55 -2.95 12.62
N LYS A 159 3.31 -3.76 11.88
CA LYS A 159 4.77 -3.64 11.86
C LYS A 159 5.13 -2.27 11.32
N THR A 160 6.06 -1.58 11.99
CA THR A 160 6.58 -0.30 11.51
C THR A 160 7.24 -0.52 10.16
N GLN A 161 6.80 0.22 9.15
CA GLN A 161 7.45 0.21 7.85
C GLN A 161 8.80 0.93 7.94
N PRO A 162 9.79 0.56 7.10
CA PRO A 162 11.05 1.28 7.05
C PRO A 162 10.80 2.76 6.76
N THR A 163 11.50 3.63 7.48
CA THR A 163 11.31 5.08 7.53
C THR A 163 11.90 5.81 6.33
N ARG A 164 11.91 5.16 5.16
CA ARG A 164 12.42 5.76 3.94
C ARG A 164 11.40 6.77 3.44
N ILE A 165 11.84 7.99 3.22
CA ILE A 165 11.06 9.03 2.56
C ILE A 165 10.73 8.54 1.15
N VAL A 166 9.44 8.48 0.81
CA VAL A 166 8.96 8.07 -0.52
C VAL A 166 8.30 9.29 -1.19
N PRO A 167 9.06 10.11 -1.92
CA PRO A 167 8.48 11.26 -2.60
C PRO A 167 7.57 10.78 -3.74
N ALA A 168 6.51 11.53 -4.00
CA ALA A 168 5.67 11.35 -5.17
C ALA A 168 5.51 12.68 -5.90
N ILE A 169 5.77 12.65 -7.21
CA ILE A 169 5.49 13.75 -8.12
C ILE A 169 4.22 13.41 -8.86
N VAL A 170 3.41 14.43 -9.02
CA VAL A 170 2.14 14.35 -9.72
C VAL A 170 2.37 15.03 -11.05
N PRO A 171 2.12 14.30 -12.15
CA PRO A 171 2.26 14.90 -13.47
C PRO A 171 1.30 16.09 -13.60
N PRO A 172 1.72 17.16 -14.27
CA PRO A 172 0.87 18.28 -14.63
C PRO A 172 -0.46 17.84 -15.24
N ILE A 173 -1.56 18.40 -14.73
CA ILE A 173 -2.92 18.18 -15.24
C ILE A 173 -3.48 19.55 -15.62
N SER A 174 -4.08 19.66 -16.81
CA SER A 174 -4.63 20.91 -17.36
C SER A 174 -6.15 20.80 -17.59
N PRO A 175 -6.98 20.77 -16.53
CA PRO A 175 -8.43 20.77 -16.69
C PRO A 175 -8.96 22.09 -17.27
N ASP A 176 -9.93 21.97 -18.18
CA ASP A 176 -10.70 23.11 -18.70
C ASP A 176 -11.50 23.78 -17.58
N ILE A 177 -11.47 25.11 -17.57
CA ILE A 177 -12.32 25.95 -16.74
C ILE A 177 -13.54 26.35 -17.54
N THR A 178 -14.74 26.02 -17.06
CA THR A 178 -15.99 26.40 -17.73
C THR A 178 -16.80 27.35 -16.86
N SER A 179 -17.42 28.34 -17.49
CA SER A 179 -18.41 29.21 -16.85
C SER A 179 -19.82 28.75 -17.19
N PHE A 180 -20.69 28.66 -16.17
CA PHE A 180 -22.07 28.18 -16.29
C PHE A 180 -22.20 26.83 -17.03
N SER A 181 -21.17 25.98 -16.95
CA SER A 181 -21.07 24.69 -17.63
C SER A 181 -21.09 24.70 -19.16
N VAL A 182 -21.01 25.88 -19.82
CA VAL A 182 -21.19 25.97 -21.29
C VAL A 182 -20.06 26.72 -22.00
N ALA A 183 -19.44 27.72 -21.37
CA ALA A 183 -18.39 28.51 -22.01
C ALA A 183 -17.02 28.10 -21.48
N ASN A 184 -16.12 27.59 -22.34
CA ASN A 184 -14.71 27.39 -22.00
C ASN A 184 -14.04 28.75 -21.76
N GLN A 185 -13.33 28.87 -20.64
CA GLN A 185 -12.67 30.07 -20.15
C GLN A 185 -11.14 29.94 -20.19
N GLY A 186 -10.62 28.89 -20.82
CA GLY A 186 -9.22 28.45 -20.76
C GLY A 186 -9.04 27.35 -19.72
N ASP A 187 -7.80 27.02 -19.39
CA ASP A 187 -7.41 25.93 -18.51
C ASP A 187 -6.57 26.41 -17.32
N MET A 188 -6.48 25.58 -16.28
CA MET A 188 -5.54 25.78 -15.18
C MET A 188 -4.65 24.54 -15.10
N THR A 189 -3.36 24.71 -15.35
CA THR A 189 -2.41 23.61 -15.23
C THR A 189 -1.85 23.53 -13.83
N VAL A 190 -1.88 22.35 -13.24
CA VAL A 190 -1.42 22.12 -11.87
C VAL A 190 -0.53 20.90 -11.76
N ALA A 191 0.57 21.07 -11.03
CA ALA A 191 1.52 20.02 -10.70
C ALA A 191 1.76 20.02 -9.18
N ALA A 192 2.03 18.86 -8.60
CA ALA A 192 2.31 18.76 -7.18
C ALA A 192 3.43 17.77 -6.88
N LYS A 193 4.15 18.01 -5.80
CA LYS A 193 5.14 17.09 -5.23
C LYS A 193 4.88 16.92 -3.74
N ILE A 194 4.65 15.69 -3.35
CA ILE A 194 4.56 15.29 -1.94
C ILE A 194 5.93 14.77 -1.56
N MET A 195 6.55 15.37 -0.55
CA MET A 195 7.90 15.00 -0.13
C MET A 195 7.96 13.58 0.45
N ASP A 196 6.91 13.17 1.14
CA ASP A 196 6.78 11.82 1.69
C ASP A 196 5.35 11.30 1.59
N THR A 197 5.17 10.18 0.92
CA THR A 197 3.88 9.49 0.82
C THR A 197 3.70 8.40 1.87
N LEU A 198 4.74 8.06 2.62
CA LEU A 198 4.65 7.10 3.73
C LEU A 198 4.76 7.84 5.06
N VAL A 199 3.63 8.02 5.72
CA VAL A 199 3.50 8.98 6.81
C VAL A 199 2.91 8.33 8.06
N VAL A 200 3.18 8.91 9.23
CA VAL A 200 2.63 8.44 10.51
C VAL A 200 1.71 9.51 11.14
N PRO A 201 0.75 9.13 11.99
CA PRO A 201 -0.05 10.10 12.74
C PRO A 201 0.82 11.10 13.53
N GLY A 202 0.47 12.39 13.48
CA GLY A 202 1.27 13.49 14.05
C GLY A 202 2.40 14.01 13.15
N GLN A 203 2.71 13.36 12.03
CA GLN A 203 3.72 13.85 11.08
C GLN A 203 3.18 15.02 10.25
N LYS A 204 4.07 15.96 9.92
CA LYS A 204 3.79 17.05 8.98
C LYS A 204 4.19 16.64 7.57
N VAL A 205 3.24 16.65 6.64
CA VAL A 205 3.44 16.34 5.23
C VAL A 205 3.67 17.62 4.45
N LYS A 206 4.87 17.77 3.88
CA LYS A 206 5.19 18.88 2.99
C LYS A 206 4.68 18.58 1.58
N VAL A 207 3.87 19.49 1.05
CA VAL A 207 3.31 19.43 -0.30
C VAL A 207 3.71 20.70 -1.04
N ARG A 208 4.40 20.55 -2.17
CA ARG A 208 4.68 21.65 -3.09
C ARG A 208 3.69 21.60 -4.24
N ILE A 209 3.11 22.73 -4.60
CA ILE A 209 2.13 22.85 -5.68
C ILE A 209 2.60 23.95 -6.61
N ALA A 210 2.63 23.68 -7.91
CA ALA A 210 2.84 24.68 -8.94
C ALA A 210 1.55 24.82 -9.75
N VAL A 211 1.07 26.06 -9.90
CA VAL A 211 -0.14 26.37 -10.66
C VAL A 211 0.19 27.39 -11.75
N VAL A 212 -0.26 27.11 -12.97
CA VAL A 212 -0.28 28.02 -14.11
C VAL A 212 -1.74 28.25 -14.48
N ASN A 213 -2.17 29.51 -14.51
CA ASN A 213 -3.54 29.87 -14.79
C ASN A 213 -3.67 30.53 -16.16
N ASP A 214 -3.94 29.71 -17.18
CA ASP A 214 -4.18 30.16 -18.54
C ASP A 214 -5.65 30.49 -18.82
N SER A 215 -6.51 30.34 -17.81
CA SER A 215 -7.92 30.73 -17.84
C SER A 215 -8.15 32.22 -17.56
N THR A 216 -9.35 32.71 -17.89
CA THR A 216 -9.86 34.04 -17.50
C THR A 216 -10.40 34.06 -16.06
N ALA A 217 -10.60 32.89 -15.45
CA ALA A 217 -11.11 32.78 -14.09
C ALA A 217 -9.97 33.03 -13.09
N ALA A 218 -10.16 33.97 -12.17
CA ALA A 218 -9.19 34.19 -11.10
C ALA A 218 -9.24 33.01 -10.11
N LEU A 219 -8.05 32.47 -9.80
CA LEU A 219 -7.87 31.52 -8.69
C LEU A 219 -8.03 32.28 -7.37
N GLN A 220 -8.99 31.87 -6.53
CA GLN A 220 -9.29 32.51 -5.26
C GLN A 220 -8.57 31.84 -4.09
N SER A 221 -8.57 30.51 -4.07
CA SER A 221 -7.88 29.75 -3.05
C SER A 221 -7.48 28.36 -3.53
N VAL A 222 -6.56 27.74 -2.81
CA VAL A 222 -6.20 26.33 -2.96
C VAL A 222 -6.52 25.63 -1.66
N ASP A 223 -7.49 24.71 -1.70
CA ASP A 223 -7.84 23.86 -0.58
C ASP A 223 -7.07 22.54 -0.68
N ILE A 224 -6.44 22.16 0.43
CA ILE A 224 -5.71 20.91 0.54
C ILE A 224 -6.29 20.14 1.72
N ALA A 225 -6.82 18.96 1.45
CA ALA A 225 -7.45 18.12 2.45
C ALA A 225 -6.82 16.73 2.48
N LEU A 226 -6.47 16.25 3.66
CA LEU A 226 -6.16 14.84 3.87
C LEU A 226 -7.45 14.08 4.14
N ILE A 227 -7.78 13.13 3.27
CA ILE A 227 -9.02 12.36 3.34
C ILE A 227 -8.71 10.88 3.56
N GLN A 228 -9.29 10.30 4.61
CA GLN A 228 -9.37 8.86 4.82
C GLN A 228 -10.66 8.34 4.19
N ARG A 229 -10.54 7.43 3.24
CA ARG A 229 -11.66 6.67 2.68
C ARG A 229 -11.66 5.27 3.24
N THR A 230 -12.70 4.93 3.99
CA THR A 230 -12.95 3.59 4.52
C THR A 230 -14.03 2.92 3.68
N ASP A 231 -13.61 1.96 2.87
CA ASP A 231 -14.49 1.10 2.11
C ASP A 231 -14.76 -0.18 2.91
N TYR A 232 -16.02 -0.60 2.98
CA TYR A 232 -16.38 -1.85 3.64
C TYR A 232 -17.45 -2.61 2.87
N SER A 233 -17.37 -3.93 2.96
CA SER A 233 -18.30 -4.84 2.28
C SER A 233 -19.26 -5.51 3.27
N LYS A 234 -20.51 -5.65 2.84
CA LYS A 234 -21.54 -6.43 3.54
C LYS A 234 -21.47 -7.93 3.22
N PHE A 235 -20.68 -8.35 2.22
CA PHE A 235 -20.60 -9.75 1.80
C PHE A 235 -19.17 -10.16 1.41
N PRO A 236 -18.53 -11.07 2.16
CA PRO A 236 -17.13 -11.42 1.89
C PRO A 236 -16.91 -12.13 0.53
N LEU A 237 -17.92 -12.84 0.00
CA LEU A 237 -17.72 -13.86 -1.06
C LEU A 237 -18.74 -13.87 -2.22
N GLN A 238 -19.64 -12.90 -2.35
CA GLN A 238 -20.59 -12.86 -3.49
C GLN A 238 -20.14 -11.88 -4.58
N GLU A 239 -20.46 -12.22 -5.84
CA GLU A 239 -20.09 -11.49 -7.07
C GLU A 239 -20.61 -10.04 -7.11
N GLN A 240 -21.65 -9.72 -6.34
CA GLN A 240 -22.14 -8.35 -6.15
C GLN A 240 -21.72 -7.83 -4.77
N ARG A 241 -20.46 -7.42 -4.64
CA ARG A 241 -20.00 -6.68 -3.45
C ARG A 241 -20.65 -5.30 -3.44
N HIS A 242 -21.69 -5.14 -2.64
CA HIS A 242 -22.14 -3.82 -2.23
C HIS A 242 -21.05 -3.22 -1.33
N ILE A 243 -20.25 -2.33 -1.91
CA ILE A 243 -19.19 -1.59 -1.20
C ILE A 243 -19.78 -0.25 -0.79
N GLU A 244 -19.77 0.00 0.51
CA GLU A 244 -20.04 1.32 1.04
C GLU A 244 -18.72 2.02 1.35
N SER A 245 -18.69 3.33 1.13
CA SER A 245 -17.50 4.15 1.26
C SER A 245 -17.80 5.30 2.20
N LEU A 246 -17.01 5.43 3.27
CA LEU A 246 -17.00 6.64 4.10
C LEU A 246 -15.75 7.47 3.80
N ASN A 247 -15.94 8.74 3.45
CA ASN A 247 -14.86 9.72 3.41
C ASN A 247 -14.85 10.52 4.71
N THR A 248 -13.73 10.50 5.41
CA THR A 248 -13.46 11.31 6.61
C THR A 248 -12.34 12.28 6.29
N THR A 249 -12.60 13.57 6.38
CA THR A 249 -11.57 14.60 6.28
C THR A 249 -10.78 14.64 7.59
N LEU A 250 -9.51 14.25 7.53
CA LEU A 250 -8.62 14.21 8.69
C LEU A 250 -8.01 15.59 8.98
N ALA A 251 -7.60 16.31 7.94
CA ALA A 251 -7.04 17.64 8.05
C ALA A 251 -7.38 18.45 6.79
N THR A 252 -7.52 19.77 6.94
CA THR A 252 -7.72 20.69 5.82
C THR A 252 -6.88 21.95 6.03
N THR A 253 -6.33 22.47 4.95
CA THR A 253 -5.62 23.75 4.92
C THR A 253 -6.03 24.50 3.67
N THR A 254 -6.38 25.77 3.81
CA THR A 254 -6.80 26.64 2.71
C THR A 254 -5.77 27.76 2.53
N PHE A 255 -5.30 27.94 1.31
CA PHE A 255 -4.38 29.02 0.93
C PHE A 255 -5.13 30.04 0.09
N LEU A 256 -5.29 31.25 0.59
CA LEU A 256 -5.87 32.34 -0.19
C LEU A 256 -4.84 32.83 -1.21
N CYS A 257 -5.29 32.98 -2.46
CA CYS A 257 -4.49 33.56 -3.52
C CYS A 257 -4.82 35.05 -3.59
N ASP A 258 -3.85 35.91 -3.29
CA ASP A 258 -4.05 37.36 -3.34
C ASP A 258 -4.28 37.81 -4.79
N ALA A 259 -5.54 38.13 -5.11
CA ALA A 259 -5.94 38.58 -6.44
C ALA A 259 -5.29 39.91 -6.85
N SER A 260 -4.68 40.65 -5.92
CA SER A 260 -4.14 42.00 -6.15
C SER A 260 -2.80 42.05 -6.86
N ASN A 261 -2.03 40.95 -6.89
CA ASN A 261 -0.65 40.98 -7.43
C ASN A 261 -0.52 40.44 -8.87
N ASN A 262 -1.60 39.97 -9.49
CA ASN A 262 -1.55 39.34 -10.82
C ASN A 262 -2.13 40.19 -11.97
N ASN A 263 -2.53 41.43 -11.74
CA ASN A 263 -3.12 42.28 -12.79
C ASN A 263 -2.09 42.90 -13.75
N ASP A 264 -0.79 42.88 -13.45
CA ASP A 264 0.24 43.50 -14.29
C ASP A 264 0.65 42.69 -15.54
N THR A 265 0.14 41.47 -15.73
CA THR A 265 0.54 40.59 -16.85
C THR A 265 -0.47 40.50 -18.00
N LEU A 266 -1.58 41.25 -17.96
CA LEU A 266 -2.58 41.25 -19.05
C LEU A 266 -2.01 41.80 -20.38
N ALA A 267 -1.04 42.73 -20.34
CA ALA A 267 -0.43 43.30 -21.54
C ALA A 267 0.54 42.34 -22.26
N ASP A 268 1.29 41.51 -21.53
CA ASP A 268 2.19 40.51 -22.12
C ASP A 268 1.43 39.28 -22.67
N ARG A 269 0.18 39.09 -22.23
CA ARG A 269 -0.68 37.97 -22.62
C ARG A 269 -1.15 38.04 -24.08
N ASP A 270 -1.34 39.24 -24.61
CA ASP A 270 -1.70 39.45 -26.02
C ASP A 270 -0.51 39.20 -26.97
N ILE A 271 0.72 39.42 -26.50
CA ILE A 271 1.95 39.20 -27.28
C ILE A 271 2.23 37.70 -27.43
N LEU A 272 2.05 36.89 -26.38
CA LEU A 272 2.16 35.43 -26.48
C LEU A 272 1.06 34.87 -27.40
N LYS A 273 -0.20 35.24 -27.22
CA LYS A 273 -1.33 34.71 -28.03
C LYS A 273 -1.20 35.00 -29.53
N GLN A 274 -0.65 36.13 -29.94
CA GLN A 274 -0.43 36.43 -31.37
C GLN A 274 0.66 35.56 -32.02
N SER A 275 1.61 35.02 -31.25
CA SER A 275 2.65 34.13 -31.78
C SER A 275 2.19 32.69 -32.02
N PHE A 276 1.08 32.24 -31.41
CA PHE A 276 0.66 30.83 -31.42
C PHE A 276 -0.30 30.43 -32.55
N ASN A 277 -0.95 31.37 -33.23
CA ASN A 277 -2.03 31.07 -34.18
C ASN A 277 -1.60 30.52 -35.56
N SER A 278 -0.36 30.05 -35.77
CA SER A 278 0.10 29.65 -37.11
C SER A 278 0.62 28.22 -37.34
N LYS A 279 0.78 27.33 -36.32
CA LYS A 279 1.31 25.94 -36.53
C LYS A 279 0.74 24.86 -35.59
N GLN A 280 -0.53 24.95 -35.23
CA GLN A 280 -1.07 24.43 -33.98
C GLN A 280 -1.82 23.07 -34.08
N ARG A 281 -1.14 21.99 -34.52
CA ARG A 281 -1.62 20.61 -34.22
C ARG A 281 -0.51 19.58 -34.00
N ARG A 282 0.67 19.73 -34.65
CA ARG A 282 1.86 18.92 -34.32
C ARG A 282 2.71 19.52 -33.19
N GLN A 283 2.44 20.77 -32.81
CA GLN A 283 3.10 21.43 -31.68
C GLN A 283 2.41 21.19 -30.35
N GLU A 284 1.15 20.75 -30.31
CA GLU A 284 0.41 20.56 -29.05
C GLU A 284 1.02 19.44 -28.19
N ASP A 285 1.40 18.31 -28.80
CA ASP A 285 2.09 17.21 -28.10
C ASP A 285 3.47 17.62 -27.58
N ASN A 286 4.24 18.39 -28.37
CA ASN A 286 5.52 18.92 -27.94
C ASN A 286 5.35 20.02 -26.87
N HIS A 287 4.28 20.81 -26.94
CA HIS A 287 3.98 21.84 -25.96
C HIS A 287 3.57 21.23 -24.63
N GLN A 288 2.71 20.21 -24.63
CA GLN A 288 2.37 19.47 -23.41
C GLN A 288 3.60 18.80 -22.80
N ARG A 289 4.50 18.23 -23.61
CA ARG A 289 5.77 17.67 -23.11
C ARG A 289 6.68 18.73 -22.50
N VAL A 290 6.86 19.87 -23.17
CA VAL A 290 7.70 20.97 -22.67
C VAL A 290 7.10 21.59 -21.42
N LEU A 291 5.78 21.82 -21.40
CA LEU A 291 5.05 22.31 -20.22
C LEU A 291 5.15 21.30 -19.07
N HIS A 292 5.04 20.01 -19.37
CA HIS A 292 5.19 18.94 -18.39
C HIS A 292 6.59 18.95 -17.77
N GLU A 293 7.63 18.95 -18.60
CA GLU A 293 9.02 19.00 -18.16
C GLU A 293 9.33 20.29 -17.37
N LEU A 294 8.84 21.43 -17.86
CA LEU A 294 8.98 22.71 -17.18
C LEU A 294 8.30 22.70 -15.83
N LEU A 295 7.05 22.23 -15.71
CA LEU A 295 6.36 22.20 -14.44
C LEU A 295 6.98 21.21 -13.46
N CYS A 296 7.41 20.03 -13.91
CA CYS A 296 8.15 19.11 -13.06
C CYS A 296 9.46 19.75 -12.55
N LYS A 297 10.19 20.46 -13.40
CA LYS A 297 11.39 21.22 -13.00
C LYS A 297 11.05 22.41 -12.10
N LYS A 298 9.91 23.06 -12.30
CA LYS A 298 9.47 24.26 -11.57
C LYS A 298 8.93 23.95 -10.18
N VAL A 299 8.27 22.82 -9.98
CA VAL A 299 7.84 22.37 -8.64
C VAL A 299 9.04 22.26 -7.68
N ASP A 300 10.25 22.06 -8.21
CA ASP A 300 11.48 22.02 -7.43
C ASP A 300 12.17 23.38 -7.24
N LYS A 301 11.86 24.39 -8.05
CA LYS A 301 12.44 25.74 -7.99
C LYS A 301 11.57 26.69 -7.15
N GLU A 302 12.20 27.59 -6.40
CA GLU A 302 11.49 28.47 -5.46
C GLU A 302 10.85 29.70 -6.10
N HIS A 303 11.31 30.12 -7.29
CA HIS A 303 10.77 31.29 -7.95
C HIS A 303 10.95 31.21 -9.47
N GLU A 304 9.85 31.34 -10.22
CA GLU A 304 9.88 31.55 -11.67
C GLU A 304 8.67 32.37 -12.09
N GLU A 305 8.88 33.33 -12.99
CA GLU A 305 7.82 34.23 -13.47
C GLU A 305 6.67 33.43 -14.09
N GLY A 306 5.43 33.83 -13.77
CA GLY A 306 4.21 33.23 -14.31
C GLY A 306 3.77 31.91 -13.68
N VAL A 307 4.49 31.38 -12.68
CA VAL A 307 4.08 30.16 -11.96
C VAL A 307 3.89 30.45 -10.48
N THR A 308 2.68 30.21 -9.98
CA THR A 308 2.40 30.30 -8.55
C THR A 308 2.87 29.01 -7.89
N VAL A 309 3.95 29.09 -7.12
CA VAL A 309 4.45 27.97 -6.31
C VAL A 309 3.99 28.13 -4.86
N LEU A 310 3.27 27.13 -4.35
CA LEU A 310 2.79 27.08 -2.97
C LEU A 310 3.55 25.99 -2.20
N ASN A 311 4.14 26.38 -1.07
CA ASN A 311 4.74 25.46 -0.12
C ASN A 311 3.74 25.23 1.03
N CYS A 312 3.12 24.07 1.04
CA CYS A 312 2.05 23.74 1.97
C CYS A 312 2.52 22.66 2.94
N THR A 313 2.05 22.72 4.18
CA THR A 313 2.29 21.68 5.18
C THR A 313 0.97 21.25 5.78
N ILE A 314 0.66 19.96 5.68
CA ILE A 314 -0.53 19.36 6.29
C ILE A 314 -0.07 18.55 7.50
N GLU A 315 -0.61 18.84 8.67
CA GLU A 315 -0.36 18.02 9.86
C GLU A 315 -1.35 16.85 9.92
N ILE A 316 -0.83 15.63 10.00
CA ILE A 316 -1.67 14.45 10.19
C ILE A 316 -2.14 14.48 11.64
N PRO A 317 -3.45 14.37 11.91
CA PRO A 317 -3.94 14.33 13.28
C PRO A 317 -3.24 13.25 14.11
N PRO A 318 -3.18 13.41 15.44
CA PRO A 318 -2.74 12.34 16.32
C PRO A 318 -3.59 11.09 16.12
N ALA A 319 -3.07 9.92 16.53
CA ALA A 319 -3.59 8.60 16.17
C ALA A 319 -5.09 8.35 16.46
N THR A 320 -5.73 9.14 17.32
CA THR A 320 -7.16 9.05 17.60
C THR A 320 -7.99 9.32 16.34
N GLY A 321 -8.53 8.26 15.73
CA GLY A 321 -9.40 8.32 14.56
C GLY A 321 -8.71 8.15 13.20
N VAL A 322 -7.37 8.04 13.19
CA VAL A 322 -6.59 7.77 11.97
C VAL A 322 -6.24 6.28 11.91
N ALA A 323 -6.78 5.59 10.91
CA ALA A 323 -6.51 4.18 10.68
C ALA A 323 -5.30 3.98 9.76
N ASP A 324 -4.72 2.78 9.76
CA ASP A 324 -3.66 2.45 8.80
C ASP A 324 -4.22 2.31 7.39
N THR A 325 -3.47 2.76 6.38
CA THR A 325 -3.74 2.39 4.99
C THR A 325 -3.62 0.88 4.84
N ARG A 326 -4.71 0.22 4.42
CA ARG A 326 -4.76 -1.24 4.29
C ARG A 326 -5.74 -1.69 3.23
N CYS A 327 -5.49 -2.88 2.69
CA CYS A 327 -6.41 -3.60 1.80
C CYS A 327 -6.80 -4.91 2.48
N GLY A 328 -7.86 -4.90 3.29
CA GLY A 328 -8.44 -6.09 3.92
C GLY A 328 -9.48 -6.78 3.03
N THR A 329 -10.10 -7.83 3.56
CA THR A 329 -11.15 -8.57 2.84
C THR A 329 -12.51 -7.88 2.96
N LEU A 330 -12.87 -7.49 4.19
CA LEU A 330 -14.13 -6.81 4.47
C LEU A 330 -13.98 -5.30 4.55
N ILE A 331 -12.79 -4.82 4.89
CA ILE A 331 -12.55 -3.40 5.16
C ILE A 331 -11.24 -2.99 4.47
N GLN A 332 -11.33 -1.95 3.68
CA GLN A 332 -10.22 -1.31 2.99
C GLN A 332 -10.15 0.15 3.45
N VAL A 333 -8.96 0.60 3.82
CA VAL A 333 -8.72 1.97 4.25
C VAL A 333 -7.68 2.56 3.31
N THR A 334 -8.06 3.63 2.63
CA THR A 334 -7.18 4.37 1.72
C THR A 334 -7.10 5.81 2.17
N HIS A 335 -5.94 6.43 1.96
CA HIS A 335 -5.74 7.84 2.27
C HIS A 335 -5.33 8.57 1.01
N HIS A 336 -5.84 9.78 0.85
CA HIS A 336 -5.40 10.64 -0.21
C HIS A 336 -5.34 12.10 0.21
N VAL A 337 -4.37 12.82 -0.33
CA VAL A 337 -4.33 14.28 -0.31
C VAL A 337 -5.17 14.76 -1.49
N SER A 338 -6.28 15.44 -1.19
CA SER A 338 -7.13 16.11 -2.17
C SER A 338 -6.69 17.56 -2.28
N ILE A 339 -6.40 18.03 -3.49
CA ILE A 339 -6.10 19.43 -3.76
C ILE A 339 -7.21 19.95 -4.66
N GLN A 340 -7.83 21.06 -4.28
CA GLN A 340 -8.92 21.69 -5.01
C GLN A 340 -8.57 23.16 -5.24
N LEU A 341 -8.57 23.56 -6.51
CA LEU A 341 -8.40 24.94 -6.93
C LEU A 341 -9.77 25.60 -6.94
N ASN A 342 -9.99 26.56 -6.04
CA ASN A 342 -11.24 27.28 -5.96
C ASN A 342 -11.17 28.53 -6.82
N THR A 343 -12.07 28.57 -7.80
CA THR A 343 -12.28 29.71 -8.67
C THR A 343 -13.48 30.52 -8.18
N LYS A 344 -13.73 31.67 -8.82
CA LYS A 344 -14.91 32.49 -8.51
C LYS A 344 -16.20 31.69 -8.71
N VAL A 345 -17.27 32.07 -7.99
CA VAL A 345 -18.62 31.53 -8.19
C VAL A 345 -18.97 31.50 -9.68
N PHE A 346 -19.63 30.43 -10.13
CA PHE A 346 -20.01 30.12 -11.52
C PHE A 346 -18.92 29.56 -12.43
N PHE A 347 -17.71 29.32 -11.92
CA PHE A 347 -16.66 28.60 -12.64
C PHE A 347 -16.44 27.20 -12.02
N THR A 348 -15.89 26.28 -12.81
CA THR A 348 -15.51 24.95 -12.32
C THR A 348 -14.31 25.02 -11.39
N ASN A 349 -14.33 24.25 -10.31
CA ASN A 349 -13.22 24.13 -9.37
C ASN A 349 -12.46 22.83 -9.65
N PRO A 350 -11.35 22.86 -10.42
CA PRO A 350 -10.60 21.65 -10.70
C PRO A 350 -9.97 21.10 -9.42
N GLY A 351 -9.89 19.78 -9.33
CA GLY A 351 -9.29 19.12 -8.18
C GLY A 351 -8.76 17.74 -8.51
N PHE A 352 -7.85 17.26 -7.70
CA PHE A 352 -7.12 16.03 -7.94
C PHE A 352 -6.72 15.40 -6.61
N LYS A 353 -6.43 14.09 -6.64
CA LYS A 353 -6.24 13.26 -5.45
C LYS A 353 -4.95 12.48 -5.55
N PHE A 354 -4.18 12.44 -4.46
CA PHE A 354 -2.92 11.71 -4.40
C PHE A 354 -2.94 10.65 -3.32
N PRO A 355 -2.67 9.38 -3.66
CA PRO A 355 -2.63 8.35 -2.66
C PRO A 355 -1.46 8.58 -1.72
N ILE A 356 -1.72 8.46 -0.42
CA ILE A 356 -0.68 8.37 0.60
C ILE A 356 -0.92 7.14 1.48
N LYS A 357 0.15 6.65 2.11
CA LYS A 357 0.10 5.53 3.04
C LYS A 357 0.31 6.05 4.45
N ILE A 358 -0.72 5.95 5.29
CA ILE A 358 -0.60 6.21 6.72
C ILE A 358 -0.31 4.89 7.43
N VAL A 359 0.71 4.87 8.28
CA VAL A 359 1.07 3.70 9.11
C VAL A 359 1.23 4.09 10.57
N GLN A 360 0.70 3.27 11.48
CA GLN A 360 0.85 3.48 12.92
C GLN A 360 2.28 3.13 13.35
N GLY A 361 3.01 4.15 13.81
CA GLY A 361 4.41 4.04 14.19
C GLY A 361 4.86 5.22 15.04
N ALA A 362 6.06 5.11 15.60
CA ALA A 362 6.74 6.28 16.11
C ALA A 362 7.18 7.14 14.92
N ILE A 363 7.13 8.46 15.08
CA ILE A 363 7.73 9.39 14.11
C ILE A 363 9.21 9.03 14.00
N PRO A 364 9.74 8.80 12.79
CA PRO A 364 11.16 8.52 12.60
C PRO A 364 12.01 9.63 13.23
N THR A 365 12.97 9.26 14.07
CA THR A 365 13.94 10.23 14.64
C THR A 365 14.74 10.97 13.56
N SER A 366 14.89 10.38 12.37
CA SER A 366 15.55 11.01 11.22
C SER A 366 14.92 12.35 10.80
N TYR A 367 13.63 12.54 11.03
CA TYR A 367 12.96 13.83 10.78
C TYR A 367 13.33 14.93 11.80
N GLN A 368 13.78 14.54 13.00
CA GLN A 368 14.32 15.50 13.97
C GLN A 368 15.78 15.85 13.65
N GLU A 369 16.54 14.91 13.10
CA GLU A 369 17.94 15.11 12.72
C GLU A 369 18.09 15.95 11.45
N GLU A 370 17.16 15.91 10.50
CA GLU A 370 17.21 16.78 9.30
C GLU A 370 17.14 18.28 9.66
N LYS A 371 16.57 18.63 10.82
CA LYS A 371 16.58 20.01 11.35
C LYS A 371 17.93 20.40 12.00
N LEU A 372 18.80 19.43 12.29
CA LEU A 372 20.16 19.65 12.78
C LEU A 372 21.24 19.40 11.70
N ALA A 373 20.94 18.65 10.65
CA ALA A 373 21.90 18.23 9.63
C ALA A 373 22.10 19.25 8.49
N GLU A 374 21.29 20.31 8.39
CA GLU A 374 21.53 21.40 7.43
C GLU A 374 22.84 22.20 7.69
N GLU A 375 23.58 21.93 8.77
CA GLU A 375 24.88 22.57 9.07
C GLU A 375 26.12 21.64 8.97
N ILE A 376 25.99 20.37 8.55
CA ILE A 376 27.16 19.47 8.44
C ILE A 376 27.35 19.02 6.97
N PRO A 377 28.55 19.21 6.37
CA PRO A 377 28.84 18.72 5.02
C PRO A 377 28.70 17.20 4.97
N ASN A 378 27.74 16.72 4.18
CA ASN A 378 27.42 15.31 3.96
C ASN A 378 28.65 14.47 3.63
N CYS A 379 28.90 13.44 4.44
CA CYS A 379 29.77 12.31 4.07
C CYS A 379 28.85 11.15 3.62
N PRO A 380 28.84 10.74 2.34
CA PRO A 380 27.99 9.66 1.87
C PRO A 380 28.38 8.33 2.52
N PRO A 381 27.42 7.41 2.75
CA PRO A 381 27.73 6.05 3.17
C PRO A 381 28.59 5.36 2.09
N LEU A 382 29.70 4.76 2.52
CA LEU A 382 30.63 4.00 1.67
C LEU A 382 29.92 2.75 1.13
N LEU A 383 29.29 2.87 -0.04
CA LEU A 383 29.05 1.74 -0.92
C LEU A 383 30.39 1.33 -1.56
N ASP A 384 30.59 0.04 -1.77
CA ASP A 384 31.75 -0.47 -2.53
C ASP A 384 31.76 0.22 -3.91
N ASP A 385 32.88 0.83 -4.29
CA ASP A 385 33.05 1.59 -5.54
C ASP A 385 32.57 0.80 -6.77
N ASN A 386 32.63 -0.53 -6.72
CA ASN A 386 32.12 -1.40 -7.77
C ASN A 386 30.59 -1.34 -7.94
N GLN A 387 29.82 -1.35 -6.84
CA GLN A 387 28.35 -1.31 -6.92
C GLN A 387 27.84 0.03 -7.45
N GLN A 388 28.53 1.12 -7.10
CA GLN A 388 28.18 2.45 -7.59
C GLN A 388 28.46 2.58 -9.08
N SER A 389 29.57 1.99 -9.57
CA SER A 389 29.85 1.93 -11.01
C SER A 389 28.83 1.09 -11.77
N GLU A 390 28.40 -0.05 -11.23
CA GLU A 390 27.40 -0.92 -11.89
C GLU A 390 26.04 -0.24 -11.99
N LYS A 391 25.60 0.42 -10.91
CA LYS A 391 24.35 1.17 -10.91
C LYS A 391 24.38 2.34 -11.90
N ALA A 392 25.48 3.09 -11.97
CA ALA A 392 25.63 4.18 -12.92
C ALA A 392 25.54 3.70 -14.38
N MET A 393 26.06 2.51 -14.67
CA MET A 393 25.94 1.91 -16.00
C MET A 393 24.54 1.44 -16.34
N LEU A 394 23.81 0.88 -15.37
CA LEU A 394 22.41 0.53 -15.58
C LEU A 394 21.58 1.78 -15.87
N GLU A 395 21.81 2.87 -15.13
CA GLU A 395 21.16 4.16 -15.41
C GLU A 395 21.53 4.68 -16.80
N ASP A 396 22.79 4.55 -17.24
CA ASP A 396 23.22 4.97 -18.57
C ASP A 396 22.51 4.16 -19.69
N LEU A 397 22.35 2.85 -19.51
CA LEU A 397 21.58 1.99 -20.42
C LEU A 397 20.13 2.46 -20.54
N ILE A 398 19.46 2.60 -19.39
CA ILE A 398 18.04 2.99 -19.28
C ILE A 398 17.83 4.38 -19.89
N THR A 399 18.62 5.37 -19.45
CA THR A 399 18.36 6.78 -19.76
C THR A 399 18.92 7.26 -21.09
N LYS A 400 19.98 6.64 -21.63
CA LYS A 400 20.61 7.11 -22.88
C LYS A 400 20.46 6.15 -24.04
N VAL A 401 20.53 4.85 -23.80
CA VAL A 401 20.57 3.87 -24.89
C VAL A 401 19.16 3.41 -25.26
N MET A 402 18.40 2.93 -24.29
CA MET A 402 17.03 2.45 -24.53
C MET A 402 16.09 3.60 -24.88
N SER A 403 16.18 4.74 -24.20
CA SER A 403 15.37 5.94 -24.47
C SER A 403 15.49 6.50 -25.91
N GLN A 404 16.55 6.13 -26.64
CA GLN A 404 16.84 6.62 -28.00
C GLN A 404 16.58 5.58 -29.10
N SER A 405 16.21 4.35 -28.74
CA SER A 405 16.01 3.24 -29.67
C SER A 405 14.57 2.76 -29.67
N THR A 406 14.14 2.20 -30.81
CA THR A 406 12.86 1.48 -30.92
C THR A 406 13.04 -0.04 -30.90
N ASP A 407 14.29 -0.52 -30.94
CA ASP A 407 14.63 -1.94 -30.93
C ASP A 407 15.31 -2.33 -29.61
N ASP A 408 14.54 -2.22 -28.53
CA ASP A 408 14.99 -2.50 -27.17
C ASP A 408 15.41 -3.97 -26.99
N LEU A 409 14.74 -4.90 -27.68
CA LEU A 409 15.07 -6.32 -27.61
C LEU A 409 16.47 -6.58 -28.15
N HIS A 410 16.78 -6.07 -29.34
CA HIS A 410 18.10 -6.25 -29.94
C HIS A 410 19.22 -5.64 -29.08
N ILE A 411 18.99 -4.47 -28.47
CA ILE A 411 19.96 -3.85 -27.55
C ILE A 411 20.24 -4.78 -26.36
N ILE A 412 19.21 -5.33 -25.73
CA ILE A 412 19.39 -6.23 -24.60
C ILE A 412 20.09 -7.52 -25.05
N GLU A 413 19.73 -8.09 -26.21
CA GLU A 413 20.37 -9.28 -26.79
C GLU A 413 21.85 -9.06 -27.14
N GLU A 414 22.24 -7.90 -27.64
CA GLU A 414 23.63 -7.56 -27.97
C GLU A 414 24.47 -7.36 -26.70
N ARG A 415 23.87 -6.83 -25.64
CA ARG A 415 24.55 -6.53 -24.37
C ARG A 415 24.69 -7.75 -23.48
N LEU A 416 23.70 -8.65 -23.48
CA LEU A 416 23.65 -9.85 -22.63
C LEU A 416 24.92 -10.72 -22.63
N PRO A 417 25.56 -11.01 -23.79
CA PRO A 417 26.75 -11.86 -23.86
C PRO A 417 28.00 -11.19 -23.27
N GLN A 418 27.97 -9.86 -23.09
CA GLN A 418 29.13 -9.11 -22.62
C GLN A 418 29.29 -9.33 -21.10
N PRO A 419 30.47 -9.77 -20.61
CA PRO A 419 30.65 -10.14 -19.21
C PRO A 419 30.27 -9.06 -18.20
N LYS A 420 30.45 -7.79 -18.58
CA LYS A 420 30.12 -6.62 -17.76
C LYS A 420 28.60 -6.47 -17.55
N TRP A 421 27.84 -6.59 -18.63
CA TRP A 421 26.37 -6.50 -18.60
C TRP A 421 25.74 -7.74 -18.00
N ASN A 422 26.33 -8.91 -18.21
CA ASN A 422 25.84 -10.13 -17.57
C ASN A 422 25.84 -10.01 -16.04
N ARG A 423 26.87 -9.39 -15.44
CA ARG A 423 26.90 -9.12 -13.99
C ARG A 423 25.80 -8.16 -13.56
N ILE A 424 25.62 -7.06 -14.28
CA ILE A 424 24.58 -6.05 -14.01
C ILE A 424 23.18 -6.69 -14.09
N PHE A 425 22.89 -7.44 -15.16
CA PHE A 425 21.60 -8.08 -15.35
C PHE A 425 21.35 -9.22 -14.36
N ALA A 426 22.38 -9.96 -13.96
CA ALA A 426 22.28 -10.97 -12.90
C ALA A 426 22.02 -10.35 -11.51
N ALA A 427 22.30 -9.06 -11.32
CA ALA A 427 22.10 -8.35 -10.05
C ALA A 427 20.86 -7.45 -10.01
N LEU A 428 19.97 -7.53 -11.02
CA LEU A 428 18.76 -6.72 -11.04
C LEU A 428 17.90 -6.99 -9.81
N THR A 429 17.57 -5.94 -9.09
CA THR A 429 16.53 -6.00 -8.06
C THR A 429 15.14 -5.99 -8.73
N PRO A 430 14.06 -6.35 -8.01
CA PRO A 430 12.70 -6.20 -8.54
C PRO A 430 12.42 -4.79 -9.06
N TYR A 431 12.93 -3.77 -8.35
CA TYR A 431 12.76 -2.38 -8.75
C TYR A 431 13.49 -2.05 -10.06
N ASP A 432 14.74 -2.48 -10.18
CA ASP A 432 15.55 -2.24 -11.39
C ASP A 432 14.99 -2.99 -12.59
N PHE A 433 14.46 -4.20 -12.37
CA PHE A 433 13.75 -4.97 -13.39
C PHE A 433 12.52 -4.22 -13.91
N GLY A 434 11.67 -3.72 -13.01
CA GLY A 434 10.50 -2.91 -13.41
C GLY A 434 10.89 -1.66 -14.19
N ARG A 435 11.90 -0.91 -13.72
CA ARG A 435 12.41 0.29 -14.41
C ARG A 435 12.98 0.02 -15.78
N LEU A 436 13.67 -1.11 -15.98
CA LEU A 436 14.16 -1.49 -17.29
C LEU A 436 13.00 -1.78 -18.24
N LEU A 437 11.98 -2.52 -17.77
CA LEU A 437 10.77 -2.79 -18.55
C LEU A 437 9.97 -1.53 -18.88
N GLU A 438 9.98 -0.51 -18.01
CA GLU A 438 9.38 0.79 -18.27
C GLU A 438 9.96 1.49 -19.51
N GLN A 439 11.24 1.23 -19.84
CA GLN A 439 11.90 1.84 -20.99
C GLN A 439 11.66 1.08 -22.31
N VAL A 440 10.97 -0.05 -22.29
CA VAL A 440 10.69 -0.81 -23.52
C VAL A 440 9.59 -0.10 -24.30
N HIS A 441 9.93 0.49 -25.44
CA HIS A 441 9.05 1.35 -26.23
C HIS A 441 7.93 0.56 -26.93
N LEU A 442 8.28 -0.60 -27.48
CA LEU A 442 7.35 -1.43 -28.22
C LEU A 442 6.76 -2.48 -27.29
N GLU A 443 5.45 -2.45 -27.10
CA GLU A 443 4.73 -3.42 -26.26
C GLU A 443 5.02 -4.88 -26.67
N VAL A 444 5.18 -5.15 -27.96
CA VAL A 444 5.52 -6.47 -28.49
C VAL A 444 6.89 -6.99 -28.02
N ASN A 445 7.80 -6.09 -27.63
CA ASN A 445 9.12 -6.43 -27.11
C ASN A 445 9.12 -6.62 -25.60
N LEU A 446 8.08 -6.18 -24.88
CA LEU A 446 8.04 -6.19 -23.41
C LEU A 446 8.17 -7.61 -22.84
N ILE A 447 7.35 -8.56 -23.31
CA ILE A 447 7.38 -9.95 -22.86
C ILE A 447 8.70 -10.65 -23.26
N PRO A 448 9.20 -10.55 -24.51
CA PRO A 448 10.50 -11.07 -24.89
C PRO A 448 11.66 -10.54 -24.04
N VAL A 449 11.72 -9.21 -23.81
CA VAL A 449 12.76 -8.59 -22.98
C VAL A 449 12.68 -9.09 -21.54
N ALA A 450 11.50 -9.11 -20.95
CA ALA A 450 11.29 -9.61 -19.59
C ALA A 450 11.72 -11.09 -19.46
N THR A 451 11.34 -11.93 -20.42
CA THR A 451 11.70 -13.36 -20.46
C THR A 451 13.21 -13.54 -20.62
N LEU A 452 13.84 -12.74 -21.49
CA LEU A 452 15.29 -12.78 -21.71
C LEU A 452 16.06 -12.41 -20.43
N LEU A 453 15.63 -11.34 -19.73
CA LEU A 453 16.22 -10.92 -18.46
C LEU A 453 15.99 -11.94 -17.34
N ALA A 454 14.77 -12.46 -17.21
CA ALA A 454 14.43 -13.49 -16.22
C ALA A 454 15.25 -14.77 -16.42
N SER A 455 15.57 -15.13 -17.67
CA SER A 455 16.42 -16.29 -17.99
C SER A 455 17.89 -16.11 -17.59
N ARG A 456 18.33 -14.88 -17.30
CA ARG A 456 19.72 -14.55 -16.93
C ARG A 456 19.91 -14.24 -15.47
N LEU A 457 18.88 -13.76 -14.81
CA LEU A 457 18.81 -13.80 -13.36
C LEU A 457 18.91 -15.27 -12.96
N THR A 458 19.98 -15.64 -12.26
CA THR A 458 20.16 -17.01 -11.79
C THR A 458 18.89 -17.45 -11.08
N GLN A 459 18.56 -18.73 -11.15
CA GLN A 459 17.34 -19.30 -10.56
C GLN A 459 17.21 -19.12 -9.04
N GLU A 460 18.14 -18.44 -8.37
CA GLU A 460 18.06 -18.05 -6.96
C GLU A 460 17.69 -16.57 -6.78
N LEU A 461 17.60 -15.79 -7.85
CA LEU A 461 17.42 -14.33 -7.80
C LEU A 461 16.08 -13.89 -8.38
N PHE A 462 15.63 -14.47 -9.50
CA PHE A 462 14.33 -14.10 -10.07
C PHE A 462 13.18 -14.63 -9.21
N SER A 463 12.26 -13.75 -8.82
CA SER A 463 11.25 -14.02 -7.80
C SER A 463 9.87 -13.49 -8.18
N CYS A 464 8.83 -13.89 -7.46
CA CYS A 464 7.46 -13.36 -7.59
C CYS A 464 7.45 -11.82 -7.51
N SER A 465 8.36 -11.22 -6.75
CA SER A 465 8.49 -9.77 -6.63
C SER A 465 8.91 -9.10 -7.94
N HIS A 466 9.73 -9.77 -8.77
CA HIS A 466 10.12 -9.26 -10.08
C HIS A 466 8.93 -9.24 -11.06
N ILE A 467 8.11 -10.29 -11.05
CA ILE A 467 6.85 -10.32 -11.83
C ILE A 467 5.96 -9.16 -11.41
N VAL A 468 5.75 -8.98 -10.10
CA VAL A 468 4.92 -7.89 -9.57
C VAL A 468 5.46 -6.50 -9.95
N ALA A 469 6.78 -6.33 -9.98
CA ALA A 469 7.39 -5.06 -10.38
C ALA A 469 7.27 -4.78 -11.89
N GLY A 470 7.18 -5.81 -12.73
CA GLY A 470 6.96 -5.66 -14.17
C GLY A 470 5.50 -5.42 -14.56
N LEU A 471 4.53 -5.92 -13.78
CA LEU A 471 3.09 -5.81 -14.08
C LEU A 471 2.58 -4.38 -14.39
N PRO A 472 3.00 -3.30 -13.70
CA PRO A 472 2.54 -1.94 -14.01
C PRO A 472 2.89 -1.48 -15.43
N HIS A 473 3.92 -2.06 -16.05
CA HIS A 473 4.42 -1.70 -17.37
C HIS A 473 3.77 -2.53 -18.49
N THR A 474 2.84 -3.43 -18.14
CA THR A 474 2.08 -4.25 -19.09
C THR A 474 0.69 -3.69 -19.33
N THR A 475 0.15 -3.87 -20.54
CA THR A 475 -1.25 -3.55 -20.85
C THR A 475 -2.16 -4.65 -20.33
N THR A 476 -3.45 -4.34 -20.14
CA THR A 476 -4.47 -5.31 -19.72
C THR A 476 -4.54 -6.53 -20.64
N ALA A 477 -4.18 -6.39 -21.93
CA ALA A 477 -4.21 -7.49 -22.90
C ALA A 477 -3.03 -8.46 -22.74
N THR A 478 -1.89 -7.98 -22.22
CA THR A 478 -0.63 -8.75 -22.16
C THR A 478 -0.28 -9.26 -20.76
N ARG A 479 -0.97 -8.80 -19.70
CA ARG A 479 -0.65 -9.16 -18.29
C ARG A 479 -0.66 -10.65 -18.02
N CYS A 480 -1.69 -11.37 -18.48
CA CYS A 480 -1.80 -12.81 -18.24
C CYS A 480 -0.62 -13.55 -18.88
N THR A 481 -0.36 -13.28 -20.16
CA THR A 481 0.78 -13.86 -20.91
C THR A 481 2.12 -13.48 -20.28
N PHE A 482 2.27 -12.24 -19.81
CA PHE A 482 3.46 -11.79 -19.11
C PHE A 482 3.72 -12.62 -17.83
N VAL A 483 2.70 -12.82 -17.00
CA VAL A 483 2.82 -13.66 -15.79
C VAL A 483 3.13 -15.10 -16.18
N GLU A 484 2.37 -15.69 -17.09
CA GLU A 484 2.52 -17.08 -17.56
C GLU A 484 3.94 -17.38 -18.04
N GLN A 485 4.52 -16.49 -18.85
CA GLN A 485 5.86 -16.67 -19.41
C GLN A 485 6.96 -16.52 -18.36
N LEU A 486 6.73 -15.77 -17.28
CA LEU A 486 7.73 -15.52 -16.24
C LEU A 486 7.67 -16.48 -15.05
N LEU A 487 6.52 -17.11 -14.78
CA LEU A 487 6.35 -18.10 -13.71
C LEU A 487 7.42 -19.21 -13.70
N PRO A 488 7.85 -19.78 -14.84
CA PRO A 488 8.90 -20.80 -14.89
C PRO A 488 10.25 -20.38 -14.30
N TYR A 489 10.52 -19.07 -14.19
CA TYR A 489 11.79 -18.52 -13.71
C TYR A 489 11.75 -18.18 -12.21
N CYS A 490 10.59 -18.18 -11.55
CA CYS A 490 10.46 -17.79 -10.14
C CYS A 490 10.95 -18.86 -9.17
N HIS A 491 11.94 -18.50 -8.35
CA HIS A 491 12.50 -19.41 -7.35
C HIS A 491 11.66 -19.54 -6.08
N ASP A 492 10.98 -18.46 -5.70
CA ASP A 492 10.18 -18.35 -4.47
C ASP A 492 8.69 -18.56 -4.72
N LEU A 493 8.33 -19.19 -5.85
CA LEU A 493 6.94 -19.36 -6.24
C LEU A 493 6.11 -20.09 -5.18
N GLN A 494 6.67 -21.13 -4.55
CA GLN A 494 5.98 -21.90 -3.51
C GLN A 494 5.58 -21.04 -2.30
N ASP A 495 6.45 -20.12 -1.90
CA ASP A 495 6.26 -19.31 -0.71
C ASP A 495 5.47 -18.02 -1.01
N ASN A 496 5.63 -17.47 -2.21
CA ASN A 496 5.25 -16.10 -2.52
C ASN A 496 4.29 -15.94 -3.72
N TYR A 497 3.74 -17.01 -4.31
CA TYR A 497 2.78 -16.89 -5.43
C TYR A 497 1.57 -15.98 -5.11
N THR A 498 1.20 -15.86 -3.82
CA THR A 498 0.12 -14.97 -3.38
C THR A 498 0.42 -13.49 -3.64
N LEU A 499 1.69 -13.09 -3.78
CA LEU A 499 2.06 -11.74 -4.20
C LEU A 499 1.58 -11.43 -5.63
N ILE A 500 1.45 -12.45 -6.48
CA ILE A 500 0.93 -12.33 -7.84
C ILE A 500 -0.60 -12.43 -7.77
N THR A 501 -1.14 -13.51 -7.20
CA THR A 501 -2.59 -13.81 -7.28
C THR A 501 -3.46 -12.92 -6.38
N LYS A 502 -2.92 -12.32 -5.32
CA LYS A 502 -3.67 -11.40 -4.43
C LYS A 502 -3.39 -9.93 -4.72
N ASN A 503 -2.65 -9.60 -5.77
CA ASN A 503 -2.38 -8.21 -6.13
C ASN A 503 -3.59 -7.55 -6.79
N THR A 504 -4.55 -7.14 -5.97
CA THR A 504 -5.77 -6.45 -6.39
C THR A 504 -5.53 -5.05 -6.96
N LEU A 505 -4.33 -4.49 -6.78
CA LEU A 505 -3.96 -3.18 -7.31
C LEU A 505 -3.59 -3.25 -8.80
N LEU A 506 -2.99 -4.36 -9.24
CA LEU A 506 -2.46 -4.48 -10.61
C LEU A 506 -3.24 -5.46 -11.48
N LEU A 507 -3.88 -6.47 -10.88
CA LEU A 507 -4.66 -7.47 -11.61
C LEU A 507 -6.15 -7.39 -11.25
N SER A 508 -6.97 -7.29 -12.29
CA SER A 508 -8.42 -7.44 -12.21
C SER A 508 -8.80 -8.84 -11.69
N GLN A 509 -10.07 -9.00 -11.30
CA GLN A 509 -10.56 -10.32 -10.89
C GLN A 509 -10.48 -11.35 -12.02
N TRP A 510 -10.76 -10.94 -13.25
CA TRP A 510 -10.70 -11.83 -14.41
C TRP A 510 -9.26 -12.26 -14.69
N GLU A 511 -8.29 -11.34 -14.71
CA GLU A 511 -6.87 -11.68 -14.92
C GLU A 511 -6.37 -12.67 -13.85
N ARG A 512 -6.78 -12.48 -12.58
CA ARG A 512 -6.44 -13.41 -11.49
C ARG A 512 -7.00 -14.82 -11.71
N LEU A 513 -8.24 -14.92 -12.17
CA LEU A 513 -8.85 -16.22 -12.51
C LEU A 513 -8.18 -16.85 -13.74
N ALA A 514 -7.78 -16.04 -14.71
CA ALA A 514 -7.12 -16.50 -15.94
C ALA A 514 -5.71 -17.05 -15.67
N ILE A 515 -4.94 -16.43 -14.77
CA ILE A 515 -3.57 -16.90 -14.44
C ILE A 515 -3.54 -18.04 -13.43
N GLU A 516 -4.61 -18.26 -12.64
CA GLU A 516 -4.63 -19.26 -11.58
C GLU A 516 -4.25 -20.68 -12.07
N PRO A 517 -4.74 -21.19 -13.22
CA PRO A 517 -4.32 -22.48 -13.74
C PRO A 517 -2.81 -22.56 -14.01
N ALA A 518 -2.22 -21.52 -14.61
CA ALA A 518 -0.79 -21.47 -14.90
C ALA A 518 0.05 -21.40 -13.62
N VAL A 519 -0.41 -20.66 -12.60
CA VAL A 519 0.22 -20.61 -11.28
C VAL A 519 0.20 -21.98 -10.62
N GLN A 520 -0.93 -22.68 -10.66
CA GLN A 520 -1.05 -24.04 -10.10
C GLN A 520 -0.17 -25.05 -10.84
N GLU A 521 -0.11 -24.98 -12.17
CA GLU A 521 0.78 -25.81 -12.98
C GLU A 521 2.26 -25.58 -12.61
N ALA A 522 2.67 -24.31 -12.53
CA ALA A 522 4.03 -23.93 -12.15
C ALA A 522 4.37 -24.36 -10.70
N LEU A 523 3.42 -24.25 -9.76
CA LEU A 523 3.58 -24.73 -8.38
C LEU A 523 3.76 -26.25 -8.32
N GLU A 524 2.94 -27.02 -9.05
CA GLU A 524 3.06 -28.47 -9.12
C GLU A 524 4.38 -28.89 -9.77
N HIS A 525 4.83 -28.16 -10.79
CA HIS A 525 6.14 -28.38 -11.38
C HIS A 525 7.27 -28.11 -10.36
N ALA A 526 7.22 -26.98 -9.66
CA ALA A 526 8.22 -26.63 -8.64
C ALA A 526 8.27 -27.66 -7.50
N LYS A 527 7.14 -28.28 -7.13
CA LYS A 527 7.09 -29.36 -6.12
C LYS A 527 7.75 -30.64 -6.60
N LYS A 528 7.56 -31.01 -7.88
CA LYS A 528 8.09 -32.24 -8.48
C LYS A 528 9.59 -32.12 -8.77
N SER A 529 10.04 -30.96 -9.20
CA SER A 529 11.42 -30.74 -9.56
C SER A 529 12.26 -30.43 -8.31
N LYS A 530 12.81 -31.47 -7.66
CA LYS A 530 13.91 -31.30 -6.67
C LYS A 530 15.19 -30.71 -7.32
N ALA A 531 15.23 -30.60 -8.64
CA ALA A 531 16.27 -29.96 -9.43
C ALA A 531 15.64 -28.95 -10.41
N PRO A 532 16.37 -27.92 -10.87
CA PRO A 532 15.74 -26.77 -11.50
C PRO A 532 15.19 -26.98 -12.92
N LEU A 533 14.23 -26.14 -13.32
CA LEU A 533 13.33 -26.22 -14.48
C LEU A 533 13.94 -26.28 -15.92
N HIS A 534 15.26 -26.34 -16.07
CA HIS A 534 15.93 -26.13 -17.37
C HIS A 534 15.68 -27.21 -18.43
N HIS A 535 15.25 -28.42 -18.05
CA HIS A 535 15.04 -29.53 -19.01
C HIS A 535 13.81 -29.32 -19.92
N LEU A 536 12.82 -28.50 -19.53
CA LEU A 536 11.60 -28.29 -20.30
C LEU A 536 11.70 -27.12 -21.29
N LEU A 537 12.41 -26.04 -20.94
CA LEU A 537 12.71 -24.93 -21.87
C LEU A 537 13.55 -25.39 -23.07
N GLY A 538 14.42 -26.39 -22.88
CA GLY A 538 15.14 -27.05 -23.98
C GLY A 538 14.21 -27.80 -24.94
N LYS A 539 13.15 -28.44 -24.42
CA LYS A 539 12.14 -29.13 -25.24
C LYS A 539 11.17 -28.17 -25.94
N MET A 540 10.81 -27.05 -25.31
CA MET A 540 9.95 -26.04 -25.93
C MET A 540 10.67 -25.25 -27.04
N ARG A 541 11.98 -24.96 -26.90
CA ARG A 541 12.77 -24.37 -27.99
C ARG A 541 12.85 -25.29 -29.22
N GLN A 542 12.96 -26.60 -29.01
CA GLN A 542 12.98 -27.58 -30.11
C GLN A 542 11.64 -27.70 -30.85
N LEU A 543 10.51 -27.36 -30.22
CA LEU A 543 9.19 -27.39 -30.83
C LEU A 543 8.84 -26.09 -31.57
N VAL A 544 9.46 -24.95 -31.23
CA VAL A 544 9.21 -23.65 -31.87
C VAL A 544 10.13 -23.41 -33.08
N THR A 545 11.26 -24.12 -33.19
CA THR A 545 12.15 -24.04 -34.37
C THR A 545 11.87 -25.13 -35.42
N ALA A 546 10.78 -25.90 -35.27
CA ALA A 546 10.46 -27.04 -36.12
C ALA A 546 9.30 -26.80 -37.12
N ASP A 547 8.83 -25.55 -37.24
CA ASP A 547 7.94 -25.10 -38.32
C ASP A 547 8.64 -24.09 -39.24
#